data_AF-A0A191YZJ4-F1
#
_entry.id   AF-A0A191YZJ4-F1
#
_cell.length_a   1.000
_cell.length_b   1.000
_cell.length_c   1.000
_cell.angle_alpha   90.00
_cell.angle_beta   90.00
_cell.angle_gamma   90.00
#
_symmetry.space_group_name_H-M   'P 1'
#
loop_
_entity.id
_entity.type
_entity.pdbx_description
1 polymer ?
#
loop_
_entity_poly.entity_id
_entity_poly.type
_entity_poly.pdbx_seq_one_letter_code
_entity_poly.pdbx_strand_id
1 'polypeptide(L)'
;MMNGVRAQRGFVLQHQCIGALLVWQAEAPSLRIRCILAEVVYVAHFGLRQIPVLLSGVMGIPPPGFLEVVTEGRRVVGSFTPGVVHDDTMDDVAVLVPFKVEAVLAQRVVREDPPFNLKEKLEEVGYHIMELFLPDGETGRLNPEDAKDYLWSVYRGFPVYHGLDGFFNIKQFQETQTHGVTRVTYDDYVCLVKALTLPDGCTTHTLGIDYRSLLPTAIEDANHTVQEARYSAFGEPQVTSFYGTELGEPVGFKSLRLYLPPDNRDPALAIADPEAAIGPFASASFWDTFSWMGRISQTAPPSPEWLVWARTEGFVLPSGHLCNRARLHCEGLQNPDANEQVLKAQIDAAHREPVYAVGLLADRYCGDDERQVRMSISCLDGFGRVLQTRHEVEPGMAWLVDDNGELMLNPDGTPQEADVPRRWRISEPVEYNNKGQKVRIYRPYFSDQPRYVNDRSMRERACHDQQFYDAAGRPTETILARQMLQGTAPQLKPLRRETWYWVWCSVAFDENDLFEPPLQKRSPSCSH
;
A
#
# COMPACT_ATOMS: atom_id res chain seq x y z
N MET A 1 -10.50 -48.02 -11.89
CA MET A 1 -11.83 -47.40 -12.10
C MET A 1 -11.93 -46.21 -11.17
N MET A 2 -12.34 -45.07 -11.71
CA MET A 2 -12.10 -43.72 -11.20
C MET A 2 -12.68 -43.46 -9.80
N ASN A 3 -11.83 -43.01 -8.88
CA ASN A 3 -12.21 -42.32 -7.65
C ASN A 3 -11.80 -40.84 -7.79
N GLY A 4 -12.76 -39.93 -7.70
CA GLY A 4 -12.56 -38.49 -7.83
C GLY A 4 -12.09 -37.87 -6.51
N VAL A 5 -10.85 -37.39 -6.50
CA VAL A 5 -10.29 -36.53 -5.47
C VAL A 5 -10.36 -35.08 -5.99
N ARG A 6 -11.14 -34.23 -5.32
CA ARG A 6 -11.19 -32.78 -5.58
C ARG A 6 -9.97 -32.13 -4.92
N ALA A 7 -9.03 -31.65 -5.73
CA ALA A 7 -7.96 -30.77 -5.29
C ALA A 7 -8.47 -29.32 -5.19
N GLN A 8 -8.38 -28.72 -4.01
CA GLN A 8 -8.48 -27.26 -3.85
C GLN A 8 -7.15 -26.63 -4.29
N ARG A 9 -7.17 -25.89 -5.41
CA ARG A 9 -6.07 -25.01 -5.83
C ARG A 9 -6.32 -23.62 -5.29
N GLY A 10 -5.49 -23.16 -4.37
CA GLY A 10 -5.38 -21.75 -4.01
C GLY A 10 -4.71 -20.98 -5.15
N PHE A 11 -5.39 -19.97 -5.67
CA PHE A 11 -4.82 -19.00 -6.60
C PHE A 11 -4.26 -17.81 -5.82
N VAL A 12 -2.95 -17.59 -5.93
CA VAL A 12 -2.25 -16.39 -5.50
C VAL A 12 -2.36 -15.37 -6.64
N LEU A 13 -3.02 -14.23 -6.39
CA LEU A 13 -3.12 -13.13 -7.35
C LEU A 13 -2.00 -12.11 -7.08
N GLN A 14 -1.05 -12.04 -8.00
CA GLN A 14 -0.07 -10.97 -8.14
C GLN A 14 -0.80 -9.67 -8.55
N HIS A 15 -0.65 -8.60 -7.78
CA HIS A 15 -1.12 -7.27 -8.15
C HIS A 15 -0.16 -6.65 -9.19
N GLN A 16 -0.57 -6.64 -10.47
CA GLN A 16 -0.12 -5.65 -11.44
C GLN A 16 -1.16 -4.54 -11.50
N CYS A 17 -0.72 -3.29 -11.31
CA CYS A 17 -1.54 -2.10 -11.54
C CYS A 17 -1.90 -2.00 -13.02
N ILE A 18 -3.14 -2.36 -13.35
CA ILE A 18 -3.80 -2.02 -14.61
C ILE A 18 -5.00 -1.17 -14.22
N GLY A 19 -5.18 -0.01 -14.85
CA GLY A 19 -6.34 0.86 -14.66
C GLY A 19 -7.63 0.05 -14.76
N ALA A 20 -8.45 0.10 -13.70
CA ALA A 20 -9.65 -0.71 -13.60
C ALA A 20 -10.71 -0.19 -14.57
N LEU A 21 -10.89 -0.91 -15.68
CA LEU A 21 -12.10 -0.87 -16.48
C LEU A 21 -13.20 -1.59 -15.66
N LEU A 22 -14.05 -0.84 -14.95
CA LEU A 22 -15.17 -1.40 -14.20
C LEU A 22 -16.26 -1.88 -15.16
N VAL A 23 -16.27 -3.18 -15.46
CA VAL A 23 -17.36 -3.86 -16.18
C VAL A 23 -18.38 -4.31 -15.14
N TRP A 24 -19.54 -3.65 -15.08
CA TRP A 24 -20.67 -4.12 -14.30
C TRP A 24 -21.35 -5.28 -15.04
N GLN A 25 -21.59 -6.39 -14.33
CA GLN A 25 -22.28 -7.57 -14.86
C GLN A 25 -23.46 -7.86 -13.94
N ALA A 26 -24.65 -7.42 -14.34
CA ALA A 26 -25.90 -7.84 -13.70
C ALA A 26 -26.28 -9.23 -14.23
N GLU A 27 -26.32 -10.26 -13.38
CA GLU A 27 -26.86 -11.57 -13.75
C GLU A 27 -28.40 -11.53 -13.68
N ALA A 28 -29.03 -11.20 -14.80
CA ALA A 28 -30.36 -11.69 -15.13
C ALA A 28 -30.21 -12.85 -16.13
N PRO A 29 -31.00 -13.94 -16.06
CA PRO A 29 -30.75 -15.18 -16.83
C PRO A 29 -30.85 -15.07 -18.36
N SER A 30 -31.02 -13.88 -18.93
CA SER A 30 -31.20 -13.69 -20.37
C SER A 30 -30.57 -12.43 -20.97
N LEU A 31 -29.87 -11.56 -20.22
CA LEU A 31 -29.31 -10.34 -20.78
C LEU A 31 -27.92 -10.01 -20.21
N ARG A 32 -26.90 -9.98 -21.07
CA ARG A 32 -25.57 -9.40 -20.77
C ARG A 32 -25.44 -8.07 -21.53
N ILE A 33 -25.63 -6.95 -20.84
CA ILE A 33 -25.30 -5.62 -21.36
C ILE A 33 -23.92 -5.24 -20.81
N ARG A 34 -22.95 -5.00 -21.70
CA ARG A 34 -21.67 -4.38 -21.36
C ARG A 34 -21.68 -2.93 -21.87
N CYS A 35 -21.76 -1.96 -20.96
CA CYS A 35 -21.55 -0.56 -21.28
C CYS A 35 -20.07 -0.23 -21.17
N ILE A 36 -19.49 0.41 -22.20
CA ILE A 36 -18.23 1.14 -22.07
C ILE A 36 -18.61 2.58 -21.71
N LEU A 37 -18.30 2.98 -20.48
CA LEU A 37 -18.41 4.35 -20.00
C LEU A 37 -17.28 5.18 -20.62
N ALA A 38 -17.62 6.28 -21.29
CA ALA A 38 -16.69 7.38 -21.48
C ALA A 38 -16.85 8.30 -20.26
N GLU A 39 -15.96 8.16 -19.28
CA GLU A 39 -15.93 9.07 -18.14
C GLU A 39 -15.45 10.45 -18.59
N VAL A 40 -16.35 11.42 -18.60
CA VAL A 40 -16.00 12.84 -18.50
C VAL A 40 -16.37 13.25 -17.07
N VAL A 41 -15.44 13.04 -16.14
CA VAL A 41 -15.61 13.48 -14.76
C VAL A 41 -15.36 14.99 -14.71
N TYR A 42 -16.41 15.77 -14.47
CA TYR A 42 -16.23 17.14 -13.97
C TYR A 42 -15.98 17.06 -12.46
N VAL A 43 -14.71 17.03 -12.08
CA VAL A 43 -14.32 17.20 -10.66
C VAL A 43 -14.25 18.69 -10.37
N ALA A 44 -15.29 19.24 -9.75
CA ALA A 44 -15.13 20.48 -9.00
C ALA A 44 -14.26 20.14 -7.77
N HIS A 45 -12.99 20.55 -7.77
CA HIS A 45 -12.11 20.40 -6.62
C HIS A 45 -12.56 21.34 -5.50
N PHE A 46 -13.38 20.84 -4.58
CA PHE A 46 -13.63 21.49 -3.30
C PHE A 46 -13.46 20.47 -2.18
N GLY A 47 -12.78 20.89 -1.11
CA GLY A 47 -12.14 20.02 -0.13
C GLY A 47 -13.10 19.13 0.66
N LEU A 48 -13.43 17.97 0.10
CA LEU A 48 -13.99 16.85 0.84
C LEU A 48 -12.92 16.36 1.83
N ARG A 49 -13.14 16.60 3.12
CA ARG A 49 -12.46 15.82 4.17
C ARG A 49 -12.86 14.37 3.96
N GLN A 50 -11.88 13.53 3.65
CA GLN A 50 -12.07 12.13 3.32
C GLN A 50 -12.92 11.41 4.37
N ILE A 51 -13.98 10.76 3.92
CA ILE A 51 -14.62 9.65 4.63
C ILE A 51 -13.69 8.45 4.40
N PRO A 52 -13.03 7.89 5.42
CA PRO A 52 -12.26 6.68 5.22
C PRO A 52 -13.22 5.53 4.91
N VAL A 53 -13.17 5.03 3.68
CA VAL A 53 -13.71 3.70 3.32
C VAL A 53 -12.81 2.68 4.02
N LEU A 54 -13.19 2.29 5.24
CA LEU A 54 -12.54 1.24 6.02
C LEU A 54 -12.88 -0.12 5.42
N LEU A 55 -12.16 -0.49 4.37
CA LEU A 55 -12.05 -1.86 3.84
C LEU A 55 -10.74 -2.00 3.04
N SER A 56 -9.64 -2.02 3.77
CA SER A 56 -8.40 -2.78 3.50
C SER A 56 -7.33 -2.28 4.47
N GLY A 57 -7.00 -3.12 5.45
CA GLY A 57 -5.77 -2.95 6.22
C GLY A 57 -4.56 -3.17 5.31
N VAL A 58 -3.45 -2.53 5.66
CA VAL A 58 -2.12 -2.58 5.04
C VAL A 58 -1.87 -1.45 4.02
N MET A 59 -1.62 -0.24 4.53
CA MET A 59 -0.40 0.55 4.26
C MET A 59 -0.50 1.92 4.96
N GLY A 60 0.47 2.23 5.81
CA GLY A 60 0.56 3.50 6.53
C GLY A 60 1.20 4.60 5.69
N ILE A 61 0.50 5.73 5.53
CA ILE A 61 1.03 7.02 5.06
C ILE A 61 0.27 8.13 5.82
N PRO A 62 0.94 9.16 6.38
CA PRO A 62 0.28 10.27 7.06
C PRO A 62 -0.20 11.38 6.10
N PRO A 63 -1.28 12.13 6.40
CA PRO A 63 -1.75 13.23 5.58
C PRO A 63 -1.03 14.57 5.88
N PRO A 64 -0.83 15.47 4.88
CA PRO A 64 -0.25 16.80 5.08
C PRO A 64 -1.26 17.86 5.60
N GLY A 65 -0.73 18.90 6.26
CA GLY A 65 -1.44 19.87 7.10
C GLY A 65 -2.32 20.94 6.41
N PHE A 66 -3.16 21.57 7.24
CA PHE A 66 -4.21 22.54 6.88
C PHE A 66 -3.71 23.99 6.75
N LEU A 67 -4.30 24.75 5.83
CA LEU A 67 -4.25 26.22 5.76
C LEU A 67 -5.68 26.76 5.99
N GLU A 68 -5.81 27.75 6.87
CA GLU A 68 -7.08 28.35 7.31
C GLU A 68 -7.44 29.57 6.45
N VAL A 69 -8.71 29.70 6.06
CA VAL A 69 -9.26 30.95 5.47
C VAL A 69 -10.58 31.25 6.16
N VAL A 70 -10.67 32.45 6.77
CA VAL A 70 -11.83 33.01 7.43
C VAL A 70 -12.51 34.01 6.49
N THR A 71 -13.83 33.95 6.35
CA THR A 71 -14.63 35.09 5.85
C THR A 71 -15.98 35.21 6.56
N GLU A 72 -16.38 36.47 6.77
CA GLU A 72 -17.46 36.95 7.64
C GLU A 72 -18.87 36.80 7.04
N GLY A 73 -19.87 36.77 7.94
CA GLY A 73 -21.23 36.33 7.66
C GLY A 73 -22.12 37.26 6.83
N ARG A 74 -23.25 36.70 6.38
CA ARG A 74 -24.57 37.36 6.37
C ARG A 74 -25.71 36.33 6.27
N ARG A 75 -26.74 36.55 7.09
CA ARG A 75 -28.00 35.79 7.12
C ARG A 75 -28.84 36.12 5.88
N VAL A 76 -29.33 35.10 5.16
CA VAL A 76 -30.45 35.25 4.22
C VAL A 76 -31.45 34.10 4.44
N VAL A 77 -32.71 34.48 4.65
CA VAL A 77 -33.87 33.59 4.76
C VAL A 77 -34.48 33.46 3.36
N GLY A 78 -34.67 32.24 2.84
CA GLY A 78 -35.30 32.03 1.54
C GLY A 78 -35.57 30.55 1.21
N SER A 79 -36.72 30.31 0.56
CA SER A 79 -37.34 29.02 0.21
C SER A 79 -36.56 28.17 -0.81
N PHE A 80 -36.62 26.85 -0.65
CA PHE A 80 -35.89 25.83 -1.43
C PHE A 80 -36.40 25.67 -2.87
N THR A 81 -35.48 25.84 -3.83
CA THR A 81 -35.60 25.44 -5.25
C THR A 81 -34.35 24.64 -5.63
N PRO A 82 -34.46 23.48 -6.33
CA PRO A 82 -33.31 22.71 -6.76
C PRO A 82 -32.40 23.54 -7.67
N GLY A 83 -31.08 23.57 -7.41
CA GLY A 83 -30.09 24.21 -8.28
C GLY A 83 -29.55 25.58 -7.83
N VAL A 84 -29.85 26.03 -6.60
CA VAL A 84 -29.22 27.23 -6.02
C VAL A 84 -28.17 26.80 -4.99
N VAL A 85 -26.90 27.03 -5.30
CA VAL A 85 -25.79 26.82 -4.36
C VAL A 85 -25.87 27.91 -3.29
N HIS A 86 -26.04 27.50 -2.03
CA HIS A 86 -25.94 28.38 -0.87
C HIS A 86 -24.47 28.56 -0.44
N ASP A 87 -24.21 29.56 0.40
CA ASP A 87 -22.85 29.92 0.91
C ASP A 87 -22.13 28.71 1.56
N ASP A 88 -22.91 27.79 2.12
CA ASP A 88 -22.50 26.44 2.51
C ASP A 88 -22.70 25.49 1.31
N THR A 89 -21.64 25.23 0.54
CA THR A 89 -21.70 24.38 -0.66
C THR A 89 -22.03 22.92 -0.31
N MET A 90 -23.31 22.57 -0.41
CA MET A 90 -23.83 21.22 -0.15
C MET A 90 -24.40 20.66 -1.46
N ASP A 91 -23.86 19.52 -1.91
CA ASP A 91 -24.35 18.86 -3.13
C ASP A 91 -25.52 17.93 -2.81
N ASP A 92 -26.70 18.18 -3.41
CA ASP A 92 -27.87 17.30 -3.32
C ASP A 92 -27.69 15.99 -4.14
N VAL A 93 -26.83 16.02 -5.17
CA VAL A 93 -26.46 14.87 -6.01
C VAL A 93 -25.00 15.01 -6.43
N ALA A 94 -24.18 13.99 -6.19
CA ALA A 94 -22.73 14.08 -6.37
C ALA A 94 -22.26 13.93 -7.83
N VAL A 95 -22.91 13.09 -8.64
CA VAL A 95 -22.46 12.84 -10.01
C VAL A 95 -23.63 12.62 -10.97
N LEU A 96 -23.60 13.36 -12.08
CA LEU A 96 -24.40 13.10 -13.26
C LEU A 96 -23.50 12.52 -14.35
N VAL A 97 -23.78 11.30 -14.81
CA VAL A 97 -23.00 10.64 -15.87
C VAL A 97 -23.81 10.66 -17.17
N PRO A 98 -23.53 11.60 -18.10
CA PRO A 98 -24.26 11.69 -19.36
C PRO A 98 -23.75 10.65 -20.37
N PHE A 99 -24.65 10.03 -21.14
CA PHE A 99 -24.28 9.24 -22.32
C PHE A 99 -25.36 9.32 -23.41
N LYS A 100 -24.95 9.11 -24.66
CA LYS A 100 -25.84 9.04 -25.82
C LYS A 100 -25.93 7.60 -26.32
N VAL A 101 -27.12 7.12 -26.66
CA VAL A 101 -27.35 5.69 -27.02
C VAL A 101 -26.60 5.27 -28.29
N GLU A 102 -26.23 6.21 -29.18
CA GLU A 102 -25.31 5.93 -30.29
C GLU A 102 -23.97 5.31 -29.82
N ALA A 103 -23.52 5.61 -28.60
CA ALA A 103 -22.34 5.01 -27.98
C ALA A 103 -22.57 3.58 -27.43
N VAL A 104 -23.82 3.19 -27.14
CA VAL A 104 -24.18 1.88 -26.56
C VAL A 104 -24.33 0.80 -27.63
N LEU A 105 -24.74 1.16 -28.85
CA LEU A 105 -24.90 0.21 -29.97
C LEU A 105 -23.58 -0.16 -30.67
N ALA A 106 -22.45 0.43 -30.26
CA ALA A 106 -21.14 0.13 -30.82
C ALA A 106 -20.60 -1.28 -30.45
N GLN A 107 -21.19 -1.95 -29.44
CA GLN A 107 -20.88 -3.35 -29.15
C GLN A 107 -21.89 -4.30 -29.81
N ARG A 108 -21.55 -4.66 -31.05
CA ARG A 108 -21.97 -5.84 -31.85
C ARG A 108 -23.19 -6.66 -31.35
N VAL A 109 -24.09 -6.89 -32.33
CA VAL A 109 -25.21 -7.86 -32.40
C VAL A 109 -26.61 -7.33 -32.05
N VAL A 110 -26.94 -6.11 -32.49
CA VAL A 110 -28.35 -5.69 -32.60
C VAL A 110 -28.53 -5.04 -33.97
N ARG A 111 -28.57 -5.86 -35.03
CA ARG A 111 -28.98 -5.43 -36.39
C ARG A 111 -30.50 -5.45 -36.56
N GLU A 112 -31.23 -5.95 -35.56
CA GLU A 112 -32.68 -5.96 -35.48
C GLU A 112 -33.09 -5.09 -34.30
N ASP A 113 -34.18 -4.34 -34.41
CA ASP A 113 -34.68 -3.55 -33.29
C ASP A 113 -34.81 -4.44 -32.04
N PRO A 114 -34.35 -3.98 -30.85
CA PRO A 114 -34.45 -4.77 -29.64
C PRO A 114 -35.92 -5.21 -29.43
N PRO A 115 -36.20 -6.43 -28.96
CA PRO A 115 -37.56 -6.94 -28.77
C PRO A 115 -38.30 -6.26 -27.60
N PHE A 116 -37.79 -5.11 -27.13
CA PHE A 116 -38.27 -4.34 -26.00
C PHE A 116 -38.06 -2.85 -26.28
N ASN A 117 -38.86 -2.00 -25.65
CA ASN A 117 -38.70 -0.56 -25.72
C ASN A 117 -37.45 -0.14 -24.93
N LEU A 118 -36.40 0.30 -25.64
CA LEU A 118 -35.13 0.68 -25.02
C LEU A 118 -35.27 1.91 -24.11
N LYS A 119 -36.13 2.87 -24.47
CA LYS A 119 -36.37 4.07 -23.67
C LYS A 119 -36.99 3.69 -22.32
N GLU A 120 -38.08 2.91 -22.36
CA GLU A 120 -38.72 2.39 -21.15
C GLU A 120 -37.74 1.59 -20.31
N LYS A 121 -36.88 0.78 -20.94
CA LYS A 121 -35.90 -0.02 -20.19
C LYS A 121 -34.83 0.83 -19.50
N LEU A 122 -34.39 1.92 -20.13
CA LEU A 122 -33.44 2.85 -19.54
C LEU A 122 -34.05 3.59 -18.34
N GLU A 123 -35.31 4.04 -18.46
CA GLU A 123 -36.05 4.65 -17.34
C GLU A 123 -36.27 3.63 -16.20
N GLU A 124 -36.62 2.39 -16.52
CA GLU A 124 -36.81 1.31 -15.53
C GLU A 124 -35.56 1.04 -14.69
N VAL A 125 -34.37 1.10 -15.31
CA VAL A 125 -33.10 0.84 -14.62
C VAL A 125 -32.46 2.10 -14.01
N GLY A 126 -33.20 3.21 -13.96
CA GLY A 126 -32.82 4.43 -13.23
C GLY A 126 -32.03 5.47 -14.03
N TYR A 127 -32.07 5.42 -15.36
CA TYR A 127 -31.58 6.52 -16.19
C TYR A 127 -32.68 7.57 -16.43
N HIS A 128 -32.27 8.82 -16.59
CA HIS A 128 -33.15 9.95 -16.82
C HIS A 128 -32.70 10.74 -18.04
N ILE A 129 -33.66 11.24 -18.81
CA ILE A 129 -33.37 12.15 -19.92
C ILE A 129 -32.85 13.47 -19.34
N MET A 130 -31.69 13.90 -19.85
CA MET A 130 -31.02 15.13 -19.47
C MET A 130 -31.10 16.14 -20.62
N GLU A 131 -31.34 17.41 -20.29
CA GLU A 131 -31.17 18.50 -21.25
C GLU A 131 -29.69 18.75 -21.54
N LEU A 132 -29.38 19.13 -22.79
CA LEU A 132 -28.04 19.54 -23.20
C LEU A 132 -27.69 20.88 -22.52
N PHE A 133 -26.66 20.87 -21.67
CA PHE A 133 -26.29 22.04 -20.86
C PHE A 133 -25.33 23.02 -21.55
N LEU A 134 -24.81 22.68 -22.74
CA LEU A 134 -24.07 23.59 -23.64
C LEU A 134 -24.66 23.47 -25.07
N PRO A 135 -25.82 24.11 -25.34
CA PRO A 135 -26.54 23.91 -26.59
C PRO A 135 -25.95 24.76 -27.73
N ASP A 136 -25.09 24.17 -28.56
CA ASP A 136 -24.58 24.80 -29.79
C ASP A 136 -25.26 24.30 -31.08
N GLY A 137 -26.42 23.64 -30.99
CA GLY A 137 -27.09 23.03 -32.16
C GLY A 137 -28.61 23.18 -32.19
N GLU A 138 -29.18 23.15 -33.40
CA GLU A 138 -30.62 22.99 -33.62
C GLU A 138 -31.09 21.72 -32.92
N THR A 139 -31.91 21.85 -31.88
CA THR A 139 -32.68 20.72 -31.34
C THR A 139 -33.71 20.35 -32.40
N GLY A 140 -33.30 19.50 -33.35
CA GLY A 140 -34.21 18.85 -34.28
C GLY A 140 -35.37 18.21 -33.54
N ARG A 141 -36.49 17.98 -34.23
CA ARG A 141 -37.68 17.37 -33.64
C ARG A 141 -37.34 15.96 -33.13
N LEU A 142 -37.11 15.83 -31.82
CA LEU A 142 -36.80 14.57 -31.17
C LEU A 142 -38.02 13.64 -31.28
N ASN A 143 -37.79 12.38 -31.63
CA ASN A 143 -38.80 11.34 -31.59
C ASN A 143 -39.05 10.93 -30.12
N PRO A 144 -40.28 11.10 -29.60
CA PRO A 144 -40.63 10.73 -28.24
C PRO A 144 -40.34 9.27 -27.87
N GLU A 145 -40.30 8.39 -28.87
CA GLU A 145 -40.18 6.94 -28.71
C GLU A 145 -38.76 6.41 -28.98
N ASP A 146 -37.84 7.22 -29.53
CA ASP A 146 -36.47 6.77 -29.82
C ASP A 146 -35.50 7.21 -28.71
N ALA A 147 -35.00 6.23 -27.96
CA ALA A 147 -34.01 6.48 -26.91
C ALA A 147 -32.72 7.15 -27.44
N LYS A 148 -32.40 7.06 -28.74
CA LYS A 148 -31.19 7.64 -29.35
C LYS A 148 -31.22 9.16 -29.47
N ASP A 149 -32.42 9.73 -29.47
CA ASP A 149 -32.62 11.17 -29.61
C ASP A 149 -32.34 11.91 -28.30
N TYR A 150 -32.24 11.17 -27.18
CA TYR A 150 -32.03 11.73 -25.86
C TYR A 150 -30.60 11.55 -25.36
N LEU A 151 -30.12 12.57 -24.65
CA LEU A 151 -29.00 12.42 -23.74
C LEU A 151 -29.54 11.81 -22.45
N TRP A 152 -28.95 10.69 -22.03
CA TRP A 152 -29.33 10.00 -20.81
C TRP A 152 -28.33 10.30 -19.72
N SER A 153 -28.81 10.33 -18.49
CA SER A 153 -28.02 10.54 -17.30
C SER A 153 -28.41 9.55 -16.22
N VAL A 154 -27.51 9.29 -15.28
CA VAL A 154 -27.84 8.65 -14.01
C VAL A 154 -27.33 9.54 -12.89
N TYR A 155 -28.17 9.73 -11.88
CA TYR A 155 -27.80 10.42 -10.65
C TYR A 155 -27.13 9.44 -9.70
N ARG A 156 -25.98 9.82 -9.16
CA ARG A 156 -25.24 9.03 -8.16
C ARG A 156 -24.81 9.88 -6.97
N GLY A 157 -24.71 9.21 -5.83
CA GLY A 157 -24.34 9.82 -4.55
C GLY A 157 -25.45 10.76 -4.07
N PHE A 158 -26.33 10.23 -3.22
CA PHE A 158 -27.43 10.96 -2.60
C PHE A 158 -27.15 11.15 -1.11
N PRO A 159 -26.29 12.11 -0.72
CA PRO A 159 -26.06 12.43 0.68
C PRO A 159 -27.23 13.24 1.26
N VAL A 160 -27.56 12.96 2.51
CA VAL A 160 -28.40 13.81 3.35
C VAL A 160 -27.51 14.31 4.46
N TYR A 161 -27.40 15.62 4.60
CA TYR A 161 -26.53 16.24 5.60
C TYR A 161 -27.31 16.65 6.86
N HIS A 162 -26.57 16.84 7.95
CA HIS A 162 -27.03 17.60 9.09
C HIS A 162 -27.14 19.09 8.75
N GLY A 163 -27.84 19.87 9.59
CA GLY A 163 -27.78 21.33 9.54
C GLY A 163 -26.53 21.88 10.23
N LEU A 164 -26.53 23.19 10.49
CA LEU A 164 -25.43 23.91 11.13
C LEU A 164 -24.96 23.27 12.45
N ASP A 165 -25.89 22.83 13.31
CA ASP A 165 -25.56 22.20 14.61
C ASP A 165 -24.78 20.89 14.47
N GLY A 166 -24.86 20.22 13.32
CA GLY A 166 -24.07 19.03 13.00
C GLY A 166 -22.90 19.32 12.05
N PHE A 167 -22.52 20.60 11.91
CA PHE A 167 -21.47 21.08 11.01
C PHE A 167 -21.63 20.58 9.57
N PHE A 168 -22.87 20.42 9.12
CA PHE A 168 -23.19 19.93 7.78
C PHE A 168 -22.56 18.57 7.44
N ASN A 169 -22.25 17.75 8.45
CA ASN A 169 -21.75 16.40 8.26
C ASN A 169 -22.81 15.50 7.62
N ILE A 170 -22.38 14.43 6.95
CA ILE A 170 -23.29 13.47 6.30
C ILE A 170 -24.06 12.69 7.36
N LYS A 171 -25.38 12.82 7.35
CA LYS A 171 -26.30 12.06 8.20
C LYS A 171 -26.65 10.71 7.59
N GLN A 172 -26.87 10.69 6.27
CA GLN A 172 -27.26 9.51 5.51
C GLN A 172 -26.68 9.58 4.11
N PHE A 173 -26.48 8.45 3.47
CA PHE A 173 -26.15 8.42 2.05
C PHE A 173 -26.63 7.13 1.39
N GLN A 174 -26.87 7.20 0.09
CA GLN A 174 -27.09 6.04 -0.78
C GLN A 174 -26.46 6.29 -2.15
N GLU A 175 -25.91 5.25 -2.77
CA GLU A 175 -25.21 5.38 -4.05
C GLU A 175 -26.16 5.73 -5.20
N THR A 176 -27.34 5.09 -5.23
CA THR A 176 -28.43 5.39 -6.16
C THR A 176 -29.77 5.38 -5.43
N GLN A 177 -30.83 5.89 -6.06
CA GLN A 177 -32.20 5.82 -5.50
C GLN A 177 -32.73 4.40 -5.29
N THR A 178 -32.16 3.42 -5.99
CA THR A 178 -32.55 2.01 -5.88
C THR A 178 -31.86 1.28 -4.73
N HIS A 179 -30.76 1.83 -4.19
CA HIS A 179 -30.11 1.29 -2.99
C HIS A 179 -30.84 1.77 -1.73
N GLY A 180 -30.77 0.95 -0.68
CA GLY A 180 -31.23 1.37 0.63
C GLY A 180 -30.30 2.42 1.26
N VAL A 181 -30.81 3.09 2.29
CA VAL A 181 -30.12 4.19 2.98
C VAL A 181 -29.10 3.67 3.99
N THR A 182 -27.86 4.13 3.89
CA THR A 182 -26.84 3.99 4.95
C THR A 182 -26.90 5.20 5.87
N ARG A 183 -26.87 4.99 7.19
CA ARG A 183 -26.92 6.06 8.20
C ARG A 183 -25.57 6.19 8.88
N VAL A 184 -25.16 7.43 9.13
CA VAL A 184 -23.91 7.77 9.81
C VAL A 184 -24.25 8.45 11.13
N THR A 185 -23.54 8.09 12.19
CA THR A 185 -23.61 8.78 13.49
C THR A 185 -22.21 9.17 13.93
N TYR A 186 -22.13 10.24 14.71
CA TYR A 186 -20.86 10.85 15.11
C TYR A 186 -20.64 10.79 16.63
N ASP A 187 -19.43 11.15 17.05
CA ASP A 187 -19.10 11.42 18.44
C ASP A 187 -19.77 12.70 18.97
N ASP A 188 -19.61 12.97 20.26
CA ASP A 188 -20.31 14.06 20.96
C ASP A 188 -19.92 15.45 20.42
N TYR A 189 -18.79 15.54 19.70
CA TYR A 189 -18.28 16.76 19.06
C TYR A 189 -18.58 16.84 17.56
N VAL A 190 -19.28 15.85 17.00
CA VAL A 190 -19.60 15.75 15.57
C VAL A 190 -18.36 15.85 14.66
N CYS A 191 -17.24 15.30 15.14
CA CYS A 191 -15.95 15.32 14.46
C CYS A 191 -15.62 13.98 13.80
N LEU A 192 -15.95 12.87 14.45
CA LEU A 192 -15.54 11.53 14.05
C LEU A 192 -16.72 10.57 14.01
N VAL A 193 -16.71 9.64 13.04
CA VAL A 193 -17.78 8.67 12.85
C VAL A 193 -17.76 7.63 13.97
N LYS A 194 -18.90 7.50 14.65
CA LYS A 194 -19.11 6.58 15.77
C LYS A 194 -19.89 5.34 15.39
N ALA A 195 -20.77 5.40 14.40
CA ALA A 195 -21.38 4.20 13.83
C ALA A 195 -21.84 4.40 12.39
N LEU A 196 -21.83 3.30 11.64
CA LEU A 196 -22.39 3.17 10.30
C LEU A 196 -23.44 2.06 10.32
N THR A 197 -24.70 2.40 10.02
CA THR A 197 -25.81 1.43 9.93
C THR A 197 -26.22 1.27 8.48
N LEU A 198 -26.06 0.05 7.97
CA LEU A 198 -26.45 -0.35 6.62
C LEU A 198 -27.97 -0.50 6.48
N PRO A 199 -28.51 -0.59 5.26
CA PRO A 199 -29.96 -0.63 5.04
C PRO A 199 -30.66 -1.87 5.59
N ASP A 200 -29.91 -2.96 5.78
CA ASP A 200 -30.37 -4.22 6.39
C ASP A 200 -30.40 -4.17 7.93
N GLY A 201 -29.96 -3.05 8.53
CA GLY A 201 -29.86 -2.85 9.97
C GLY A 201 -28.53 -3.26 10.58
N CYS A 202 -27.63 -3.90 9.82
CA CYS A 202 -26.28 -4.23 10.28
C CYS A 202 -25.53 -2.94 10.63
N THR A 203 -24.93 -2.89 11.81
CA THR A 203 -24.25 -1.68 12.30
C THR A 203 -22.82 -2.00 12.69
N THR A 204 -21.88 -1.15 12.26
CA THR A 204 -20.50 -1.14 12.73
C THR A 204 -20.31 0.04 13.67
N HIS A 205 -19.77 -0.20 14.86
CA HIS A 205 -19.59 0.78 15.93
C HIS A 205 -18.12 1.06 16.19
N THR A 206 -17.74 2.33 16.30
CA THR A 206 -16.47 2.75 16.91
C THR A 206 -16.67 2.80 18.42
N LEU A 207 -16.05 1.87 19.15
CA LEU A 207 -16.19 1.75 20.60
C LEU A 207 -15.30 2.72 21.38
N GLY A 208 -14.23 3.22 20.76
CA GLY A 208 -13.35 4.21 21.36
C GLY A 208 -12.43 4.88 20.35
N ILE A 209 -11.98 6.09 20.65
CA ILE A 209 -11.17 6.94 19.77
C ILE A 209 -9.95 7.44 20.53
N ASP A 210 -8.77 7.37 19.91
CA ASP A 210 -7.57 8.06 20.39
C ASP A 210 -7.57 9.47 19.79
N TYR A 211 -8.08 10.46 20.53
CA TYR A 211 -8.17 11.83 20.07
C TYR A 211 -6.81 12.52 19.83
N ARG A 212 -5.68 11.89 20.19
CA ARG A 212 -4.34 12.41 19.86
C ARG A 212 -4.01 12.17 18.39
N SER A 213 -4.45 11.05 17.84
CA SER A 213 -4.25 10.66 16.44
C SER A 213 -5.53 10.71 15.60
N LEU A 214 -6.69 10.92 16.23
CA LEU A 214 -8.03 10.85 15.65
C LEU A 214 -8.35 9.48 15.03
N LEU A 215 -7.75 8.41 15.57
CA LEU A 215 -7.90 7.04 15.09
C LEU A 215 -8.77 6.19 16.03
N PRO A 216 -9.52 5.20 15.51
CA PRO A 216 -10.34 4.32 16.31
C PRO A 216 -9.48 3.33 17.13
N THR A 217 -9.66 3.29 18.44
CA THR A 217 -8.99 2.31 19.32
C THR A 217 -9.68 0.94 19.34
N ALA A 218 -10.98 0.91 19.01
CA ALA A 218 -11.77 -0.31 18.93
C ALA A 218 -12.95 -0.10 17.98
N ILE A 219 -13.21 -1.11 17.13
CA ILE A 219 -14.36 -1.17 16.23
C ILE A 219 -15.07 -2.50 16.47
N GLU A 220 -16.39 -2.48 16.60
CA GLU A 220 -17.26 -3.65 16.67
C GLU A 220 -18.07 -3.76 15.38
N ASP A 221 -17.99 -4.90 14.71
CA ASP A 221 -18.78 -5.18 13.51
C ASP A 221 -20.20 -5.67 13.83
N ALA A 222 -21.02 -5.88 12.80
CA ALA A 222 -22.40 -6.32 12.96
C ALA A 222 -22.56 -7.74 13.54
N ASN A 223 -21.47 -8.53 13.59
CA ASN A 223 -21.44 -9.86 14.21
C ASN A 223 -20.90 -9.81 15.65
N HIS A 224 -20.75 -8.62 16.24
CA HIS A 224 -20.14 -8.39 17.55
C HIS A 224 -18.67 -8.83 17.64
N THR A 225 -17.96 -8.89 16.50
CA THR A 225 -16.50 -9.06 16.51
C THR A 225 -15.87 -7.70 16.77
N VAL A 226 -15.05 -7.64 17.83
CA VAL A 226 -14.30 -6.46 18.22
C VAL A 226 -12.89 -6.54 17.64
N GLN A 227 -12.47 -5.51 16.93
CA GLN A 227 -11.10 -5.28 16.48
C GLN A 227 -10.53 -4.07 17.22
N GLU A 228 -9.35 -4.22 17.82
CA GLU A 228 -8.72 -3.21 18.65
C GLU A 228 -7.33 -2.85 18.14
N ALA A 229 -6.92 -1.60 18.34
CA ALA A 229 -5.59 -1.11 18.02
C ALA A 229 -5.07 -0.14 19.09
N ARG A 230 -3.76 -0.21 19.34
CA ARG A 230 -3.00 0.81 20.10
C ARG A 230 -2.02 1.49 19.16
N TYR A 231 -1.88 2.80 19.31
CA TYR A 231 -1.07 3.63 18.43
C TYR A 231 0.16 4.22 19.12
N SER A 232 1.21 4.46 18.35
CA SER A 232 2.34 5.29 18.76
C SER A 232 1.90 6.75 18.91
N ALA A 233 2.77 7.59 19.49
CA ALA A 233 2.53 9.03 19.55
C ALA A 233 2.43 9.69 18.16
N PHE A 234 2.86 8.99 17.10
CA PHE A 234 2.76 9.43 15.70
C PHE A 234 1.59 8.79 14.95
N GLY A 235 0.73 8.01 15.63
CA GLY A 235 -0.45 7.38 15.02
C GLY A 235 -0.17 6.05 14.32
N GLU A 236 1.01 5.46 14.47
CA GLU A 236 1.33 4.16 13.87
C GLU A 236 0.77 3.01 14.73
N PRO A 237 0.13 1.99 14.15
CA PRO A 237 -0.37 0.84 14.91
C PRO A 237 0.78 0.06 15.56
N GLN A 238 0.83 0.01 16.90
CA GLN A 238 1.84 -0.71 17.68
C GLN A 238 1.45 -2.13 18.01
N VAL A 239 0.19 -2.34 18.38
CA VAL A 239 -0.38 -3.65 18.74
C VAL A 239 -1.83 -3.67 18.31
N THR A 240 -2.25 -4.78 17.70
CA THR A 240 -3.66 -5.02 17.38
C THR A 240 -4.15 -6.32 17.98
N SER A 241 -5.45 -6.40 18.19
CA SER A 241 -6.10 -7.61 18.66
C SER A 241 -7.50 -7.70 18.06
N PHE A 242 -8.07 -8.90 18.07
CA PHE A 242 -9.48 -9.08 17.74
C PHE A 242 -10.06 -10.29 18.44
N TYR A 243 -11.35 -10.22 18.78
CA TYR A 243 -12.09 -11.27 19.46
C TYR A 243 -13.60 -11.12 19.22
N GLY A 244 -14.34 -12.20 19.39
CA GLY A 244 -15.77 -12.24 19.13
C GLY A 244 -16.35 -13.59 19.51
N THR A 245 -17.37 -14.03 18.78
CA THR A 245 -17.99 -15.34 19.00
C THR A 245 -18.03 -16.16 17.72
N GLU A 246 -17.62 -17.43 17.79
CA GLU A 246 -17.79 -18.41 16.72
C GLU A 246 -18.62 -19.58 17.26
N LEU A 247 -19.67 -19.98 16.54
CA LEU A 247 -20.61 -21.04 16.96
C LEU A 247 -21.22 -20.81 18.36
N GLY A 248 -21.36 -19.55 18.78
CA GLY A 248 -21.89 -19.15 20.09
C GLY A 248 -20.88 -19.14 21.22
N GLU A 249 -19.63 -19.55 20.97
CA GLU A 249 -18.55 -19.58 21.96
C GLU A 249 -17.62 -18.37 21.79
N PRO A 250 -17.13 -17.76 22.88
CA PRO A 250 -16.16 -16.68 22.81
C PRO A 250 -14.80 -17.19 22.32
N VAL A 251 -14.29 -16.58 21.26
CA VAL A 251 -13.00 -16.93 20.64
C VAL A 251 -12.20 -15.67 20.29
N GLY A 252 -10.93 -15.84 19.96
CA GLY A 252 -10.06 -14.75 19.53
C GLY A 252 -8.84 -14.51 20.43
N PHE A 253 -8.19 -13.39 20.18
CA PHE A 253 -7.06 -12.88 20.95
C PHE A 253 -7.51 -12.16 22.22
N LYS A 254 -6.58 -11.83 23.12
CA LYS A 254 -6.92 -11.07 24.34
C LYS A 254 -7.15 -9.60 24.05
N SER A 255 -8.07 -8.96 24.78
CA SER A 255 -8.30 -7.51 24.67
C SER A 255 -7.06 -6.69 25.05
N LEU A 256 -6.81 -5.61 24.32
CA LEU A 256 -5.80 -4.58 24.56
C LEU A 256 -6.04 -3.74 25.82
N ARG A 257 -7.09 -4.03 26.59
CA ARG A 257 -7.19 -3.59 28.00
C ARG A 257 -6.15 -4.27 28.89
N LEU A 258 -5.70 -5.47 28.51
CA LEU A 258 -4.65 -6.22 29.21
C LEU A 258 -3.24 -5.89 28.71
N TYR A 259 -3.12 -5.08 27.66
CA TYR A 259 -1.82 -4.71 27.11
C TYR A 259 -1.09 -3.75 28.06
N LEU A 260 0.10 -4.18 28.50
CA LEU A 260 1.04 -3.37 29.24
C LEU A 260 2.19 -3.01 28.28
N PRO A 261 2.39 -1.73 27.95
CA PRO A 261 3.53 -1.31 27.15
C PRO A 261 4.85 -1.74 27.82
N PRO A 262 5.78 -2.38 27.10
CA PRO A 262 7.07 -2.71 27.67
C PRO A 262 7.90 -1.45 27.89
N ASP A 263 8.78 -1.46 28.91
CA ASP A 263 9.69 -0.36 29.23
C ASP A 263 10.63 -0.01 28.07
N ASN A 264 10.97 -1.02 27.26
CA ASN A 264 11.79 -0.89 26.07
C ASN A 264 11.10 -1.54 24.87
N ARG A 265 10.91 -0.78 23.79
CA ARG A 265 10.37 -1.25 22.50
C ARG A 265 11.45 -1.37 21.42
N ASP A 266 12.70 -1.56 21.80
CA ASP A 266 13.79 -1.85 20.87
C ASP A 266 13.43 -3.07 20.00
N PRO A 267 13.40 -2.92 18.65
CA PRO A 267 13.09 -4.03 17.75
C PRO A 267 14.00 -5.24 17.92
N ALA A 268 15.24 -5.06 18.40
CA ALA A 268 16.15 -6.17 18.66
C ALA A 268 15.61 -7.15 19.73
N LEU A 269 14.85 -6.65 20.72
CA LEU A 269 14.19 -7.50 21.72
C LEU A 269 13.06 -8.31 21.09
N ALA A 270 12.29 -7.70 20.18
CA ALA A 270 11.22 -8.39 19.46
C ALA A 270 11.76 -9.45 18.49
N ILE A 271 12.94 -9.21 17.90
CA ILE A 271 13.64 -10.20 17.07
C ILE A 271 14.20 -11.33 17.95
N ALA A 272 14.67 -11.05 19.16
CA ALA A 272 15.23 -12.06 20.04
C ALA A 272 14.17 -13.01 20.62
N ASP A 273 13.00 -12.46 20.99
CA ASP A 273 11.88 -13.22 21.57
C ASP A 273 10.53 -12.72 21.02
N PRO A 274 10.14 -13.18 19.80
CA PRO A 274 8.92 -12.70 19.15
C PRO A 274 7.65 -13.13 19.92
N GLU A 275 7.65 -14.28 20.59
CA GLU A 275 6.52 -14.79 21.37
C GLU A 275 6.24 -13.88 22.59
N ALA A 276 7.28 -13.50 23.32
CA ALA A 276 7.13 -12.56 24.44
C ALA A 276 6.75 -11.16 23.96
N ALA A 277 7.32 -10.71 22.83
CA ALA A 277 7.10 -9.36 22.31
C ALA A 277 5.67 -9.14 21.78
N ILE A 278 5.07 -10.13 21.11
CA ILE A 278 3.68 -10.05 20.66
C ILE A 278 2.68 -10.38 21.78
N GLY A 279 3.07 -11.23 22.74
CA GLY A 279 2.19 -11.67 23.82
C GLY A 279 0.91 -12.36 23.31
N PRO A 280 -0.24 -12.17 23.97
CA PRO A 280 -1.49 -12.84 23.59
C PRO A 280 -2.31 -12.06 22.53
N PHE A 281 -1.67 -11.18 21.76
CA PHE A 281 -2.32 -10.29 20.79
C PHE A 281 -2.12 -10.76 19.35
N ALA A 282 -2.90 -10.20 18.42
CA ALA A 282 -2.92 -10.65 17.03
C ALA A 282 -1.68 -10.22 16.26
N SER A 283 -1.26 -8.97 16.45
CA SER A 283 -0.06 -8.43 15.81
C SER A 283 0.63 -7.39 16.69
N ALA A 284 1.94 -7.22 16.47
CA ALA A 284 2.72 -6.15 17.08
C ALA A 284 3.75 -5.59 16.10
N SER A 285 3.99 -4.27 16.16
CA SER A 285 4.98 -3.59 15.32
C SER A 285 6.02 -2.83 16.16
N PHE A 286 7.27 -2.88 15.75
CA PHE A 286 8.40 -2.23 16.42
C PHE A 286 9.21 -1.47 15.38
N TRP A 287 9.72 -0.30 15.77
CA TRP A 287 10.42 0.60 14.86
C TRP A 287 11.76 1.01 15.46
N ASP A 288 12.81 0.96 14.65
CA ASP A 288 14.05 1.68 14.93
C ASP A 288 14.19 2.82 13.91
N THR A 289 13.54 3.94 14.23
CA THR A 289 13.52 5.13 13.38
C THR A 289 14.86 5.85 13.32
N PHE A 290 15.80 5.52 14.21
CA PHE A 290 17.10 6.18 14.33
C PHE A 290 18.28 5.23 14.06
N SER A 291 18.03 4.00 13.57
CA SER A 291 19.06 2.99 13.26
C SER A 291 20.17 3.54 12.36
N TRP A 292 19.83 4.40 11.39
CA TRP A 292 20.80 5.01 10.48
C TRP A 292 21.74 6.01 11.15
N MET A 293 21.33 6.59 12.29
CA MET A 293 22.17 7.50 13.07
C MET A 293 23.30 6.74 13.78
N GLY A 294 23.11 5.45 14.07
CA GLY A 294 23.94 4.70 14.99
C GLY A 294 23.83 5.23 16.42
N ARG A 295 24.23 4.40 17.39
CA ARG A 295 24.07 4.69 18.82
C ARG A 295 25.40 4.50 19.53
N ILE A 296 25.66 5.35 20.53
CA ILE A 296 26.79 5.14 21.44
C ILE A 296 26.67 3.80 22.16
N SER A 297 27.80 3.24 22.58
CA SER A 297 27.83 1.95 23.27
C SER A 297 26.98 1.98 24.55
N GLN A 298 26.12 0.97 24.69
CA GLN A 298 25.33 0.76 25.91
C GLN A 298 26.04 -0.14 26.92
N THR A 299 26.96 -0.99 26.47
CA THR A 299 27.73 -1.91 27.31
C THR A 299 28.95 -1.23 27.93
N ALA A 300 29.51 -0.24 27.23
CA ALA A 300 30.60 0.61 27.70
C ALA A 300 30.27 2.09 27.42
N PRO A 301 29.27 2.65 28.12
CA PRO A 301 28.84 4.02 27.88
C PRO A 301 29.91 5.03 28.29
N PRO A 302 30.07 6.16 27.56
CA PRO A 302 30.91 7.27 27.98
C PRO A 302 30.51 7.85 29.35
N SER A 303 31.40 8.61 29.97
CA SER A 303 31.12 9.24 31.26
C SER A 303 29.93 10.23 31.18
N PRO A 304 29.20 10.46 32.28
CA PRO A 304 28.12 11.45 32.31
C PRO A 304 28.57 12.85 31.92
N GLU A 305 29.79 13.26 32.31
CA GLU A 305 30.37 14.55 31.93
C GLU A 305 30.59 14.65 30.41
N TRP A 306 31.10 13.58 29.80
CA TRP A 306 31.25 13.51 28.34
C TRP A 306 29.89 13.58 27.64
N LEU A 307 28.86 12.92 28.18
CA LEU A 307 27.51 12.98 27.62
C LEU A 307 26.91 14.38 27.69
N VAL A 308 27.16 15.13 28.77
CA VAL A 308 26.75 16.54 28.87
C VAL A 308 27.42 17.35 27.78
N TRP A 309 28.74 17.23 27.63
CA TRP A 309 29.49 17.88 26.55
C TRP A 309 28.94 17.53 25.17
N ALA A 310 28.82 16.24 24.84
CA ALA A 310 28.39 15.77 23.54
C ALA A 310 26.94 16.21 23.20
N ARG A 311 26.07 16.31 24.20
CA ARG A 311 24.70 16.83 24.04
C ARG A 311 24.70 18.34 23.85
N THR A 312 25.51 19.09 24.60
CA THR A 312 25.63 20.54 24.46
C THR A 312 26.14 20.93 23.08
N GLU A 313 27.09 20.19 22.52
CA GLU A 313 27.59 20.40 21.14
C GLU A 313 26.57 19.93 20.06
N GLY A 314 25.54 19.18 20.45
CA GLY A 314 24.56 18.59 19.54
C GLY A 314 25.08 17.40 18.75
N PHE A 315 26.11 16.72 19.24
CA PHE A 315 26.66 15.49 18.65
C PHE A 315 25.83 14.25 18.97
N VAL A 316 25.17 14.22 20.13
CA VAL A 316 24.41 13.06 20.61
C VAL A 316 23.02 13.48 21.07
N LEU A 317 21.98 12.75 20.65
CA LEU A 317 20.61 12.94 21.14
C LEU A 317 20.46 12.46 22.60
N PRO A 318 19.42 12.90 23.34
CA PRO A 318 19.14 12.35 24.68
C PRO A 318 19.05 10.82 24.72
N SER A 319 18.55 10.22 23.64
CA SER A 319 18.43 8.76 23.45
C SER A 319 19.77 8.05 23.14
N GLY A 320 20.87 8.78 22.96
CA GLY A 320 22.20 8.23 22.69
C GLY A 320 22.54 8.06 21.20
N HIS A 321 21.68 8.51 20.29
CA HIS A 321 21.93 8.42 18.85
C HIS A 321 22.89 9.51 18.39
N LEU A 322 23.81 9.16 17.49
CA LEU A 322 24.86 10.04 16.98
C LEU A 322 24.35 10.88 15.80
N CYS A 323 24.25 12.18 16.00
CA CYS A 323 23.84 13.14 14.97
C CYS A 323 24.85 13.17 13.81
N ASN A 324 24.39 13.45 12.58
CA ASN A 324 25.30 13.61 11.44
C ASN A 324 26.35 14.72 11.65
N ARG A 325 25.99 15.75 12.45
CA ARG A 325 26.92 16.80 12.88
C ARG A 325 28.18 16.25 13.54
N ALA A 326 28.07 15.20 14.36
CA ALA A 326 29.22 14.58 15.02
C ALA A 326 30.22 14.02 14.00
N ARG A 327 29.70 13.40 12.93
CA ARG A 327 30.52 12.84 11.84
C ARG A 327 31.20 13.94 11.04
N LEU A 328 30.44 14.97 10.65
CA LEU A 328 30.98 16.15 9.96
C LEU A 328 32.06 16.87 10.78
N HIS A 329 31.89 16.94 12.11
CA HIS A 329 32.91 17.51 13.00
C HIS A 329 34.21 16.70 13.00
N CYS A 330 34.10 15.37 13.01
CA CYS A 330 35.26 14.49 12.95
C CYS A 330 35.91 14.41 11.55
N GLU A 331 35.21 14.83 10.48
CA GLU A 331 35.76 14.88 9.12
C GLU A 331 36.85 15.97 9.02
N GLY A 332 38.11 15.53 8.92
CA GLY A 332 39.25 16.44 8.77
C GLY A 332 39.80 17.01 10.08
N LEU A 333 39.30 16.56 11.24
CA LEU A 333 39.79 16.96 12.55
C LEU A 333 41.27 16.56 12.73
N GLN A 334 42.12 17.54 13.05
CA GLN A 334 43.54 17.32 13.34
C GLN A 334 43.81 17.54 14.82
N ASN A 335 44.52 16.61 15.46
CA ASN A 335 44.86 16.62 16.89
C ASN A 335 43.62 16.66 17.81
N PRO A 336 42.76 15.61 17.77
CA PRO A 336 41.53 15.59 18.56
C PRO A 336 41.83 15.66 20.06
N ASP A 337 41.06 16.46 20.78
CA ASP A 337 41.10 16.50 22.24
C ASP A 337 40.55 15.21 22.87
N ALA A 338 40.59 15.10 24.20
CA ALA A 338 40.14 13.90 24.89
C ALA A 338 38.66 13.56 24.64
N ASN A 339 37.78 14.57 24.52
CA ASN A 339 36.37 14.36 24.26
C ASN A 339 36.13 13.94 22.81
N GLU A 340 36.84 14.55 21.87
CA GLU A 340 36.77 14.23 20.45
C GLU A 340 37.34 12.84 20.13
N GLN A 341 38.36 12.39 20.85
CA GLN A 341 38.86 11.02 20.76
C GLN A 341 37.79 10.00 21.17
N VAL A 342 37.07 10.27 22.26
CA VAL A 342 35.93 9.43 22.68
C VAL A 342 34.81 9.50 21.63
N LEU A 343 34.51 10.69 21.08
CA LEU A 343 33.50 10.84 20.03
C LEU A 343 33.83 9.99 18.81
N LYS A 344 35.08 10.06 18.34
CA LYS A 344 35.56 9.27 17.21
C LYS A 344 35.44 7.77 17.48
N ALA A 345 35.88 7.31 18.64
CA ALA A 345 35.76 5.91 19.04
C ALA A 345 34.29 5.43 19.07
N GLN A 346 33.36 6.27 19.57
CA GLN A 346 31.93 5.96 19.56
C GLN A 346 31.34 5.94 18.15
N ILE A 347 31.77 6.85 17.26
CA ILE A 347 31.35 6.86 15.85
C ILE A 347 31.85 5.61 15.13
N ASP A 348 33.12 5.26 15.31
CA ASP A 348 33.76 4.12 14.65
C ASP A 348 33.16 2.79 15.13
N ALA A 349 32.74 2.71 16.40
CA ALA A 349 32.08 1.53 16.97
C ALA A 349 30.55 1.48 16.71
N ALA A 350 29.93 2.60 16.33
CA ALA A 350 28.48 2.66 16.16
C ALA A 350 28.04 1.98 14.85
N HIS A 351 27.35 0.85 15.00
CA HIS A 351 26.67 0.18 13.90
C HIS A 351 25.57 1.08 13.30
N ARG A 352 25.41 1.03 11.98
CA ARG A 352 24.38 1.75 11.23
C ARG A 352 23.73 0.81 10.25
N GLU A 353 22.40 0.82 10.20
CA GLU A 353 21.64 0.18 9.15
C GLU A 353 20.44 1.04 8.79
N PRO A 354 19.83 0.87 7.60
CA PRO A 354 18.65 1.64 7.21
C PRO A 354 17.53 1.57 8.25
N VAL A 355 16.64 2.55 8.24
CA VAL A 355 15.48 2.55 9.14
C VAL A 355 14.70 1.27 8.93
N TYR A 356 14.31 0.58 9.99
CA TYR A 356 13.57 -0.67 9.82
C TYR A 356 12.44 -0.82 10.83
N ALA A 357 11.44 -1.58 10.40
CA ALA A 357 10.30 -1.98 11.19
C ALA A 357 10.22 -3.49 11.27
N VAL A 358 9.94 -4.01 12.46
CA VAL A 358 9.62 -5.42 12.72
C VAL A 358 8.12 -5.53 12.89
N GLY A 359 7.48 -6.36 12.07
CA GLY A 359 6.09 -6.77 12.22
C GLY A 359 6.01 -8.22 12.68
N LEU A 360 5.26 -8.45 13.75
CA LEU A 360 4.94 -9.77 14.28
C LEU A 360 3.46 -10.06 14.04
N LEU A 361 3.14 -11.28 13.61
CA LEU A 361 1.78 -11.73 13.36
C LEU A 361 1.59 -13.15 13.90
N ALA A 362 0.68 -13.32 14.84
CA ALA A 362 0.28 -14.65 15.31
C ALA A 362 -0.65 -15.29 14.27
N ASP A 363 -0.41 -16.55 13.93
CA ASP A 363 -1.25 -17.29 12.98
C ASP A 363 -2.47 -17.97 13.62
N ARG A 364 -2.46 -18.14 14.94
CA ARG A 364 -3.53 -18.72 15.75
C ARG A 364 -3.77 -17.91 17.03
N TYR A 365 -4.93 -18.13 17.64
CA TYR A 365 -5.33 -17.45 18.88
C TYR A 365 -4.42 -17.81 20.06
N CYS A 366 -4.44 -16.96 21.08
CA CYS A 366 -3.71 -17.23 22.32
C CYS A 366 -4.23 -18.48 23.02
N GLY A 367 -3.33 -19.34 23.50
CA GLY A 367 -3.68 -20.59 24.19
C GLY A 367 -3.80 -21.82 23.29
N ASP A 368 -3.61 -21.67 21.98
CA ASP A 368 -3.34 -22.79 21.07
C ASP A 368 -1.86 -23.16 21.15
N ASP A 369 -1.55 -24.42 21.50
CA ASP A 369 -0.18 -24.92 21.65
C ASP A 369 0.59 -24.97 20.32
N GLU A 370 -0.12 -24.96 19.19
CA GLU A 370 0.48 -24.93 17.86
C GLU A 370 0.55 -23.51 17.27
N ARG A 371 0.34 -22.46 18.09
CA ARG A 371 0.49 -21.07 17.64
C ARG A 371 1.92 -20.80 17.18
N GLN A 372 2.05 -20.10 16.05
CA GLN A 372 3.32 -19.59 15.54
C GLN A 372 3.25 -18.08 15.36
N VAL A 373 4.37 -17.42 15.62
CA VAL A 373 4.54 -15.98 15.37
C VAL A 373 5.39 -15.79 14.12
N ARG A 374 4.75 -15.28 13.06
CA ARG A 374 5.42 -14.89 11.83
C ARG A 374 6.08 -13.54 12.02
N MET A 375 7.36 -13.46 11.67
CA MET A 375 8.12 -12.22 11.71
C MET A 375 8.47 -11.71 10.32
N SER A 376 8.23 -10.43 10.10
CA SER A 376 8.67 -9.69 8.91
C SER A 376 9.45 -8.46 9.33
N ILE A 377 10.57 -8.18 8.66
CA ILE A 377 11.37 -6.98 8.90
C ILE A 377 11.55 -6.21 7.58
N SER A 378 11.05 -4.99 7.54
CA SER A 378 11.12 -4.11 6.36
C SER A 378 12.12 -3.00 6.60
N CYS A 379 13.10 -2.85 5.70
CA CYS A 379 14.04 -1.74 5.70
C CYS A 379 13.60 -0.65 4.74
N LEU A 380 13.76 0.59 5.15
CA LEU A 380 13.39 1.80 4.44
C LEU A 380 14.62 2.66 4.23
N ASP A 381 14.71 3.31 3.08
CA ASP A 381 15.69 4.37 2.86
C ASP A 381 15.22 5.73 3.44
N GLY A 382 16.07 6.76 3.29
CA GLY A 382 15.78 8.12 3.76
C GLY A 382 14.61 8.81 3.05
N PHE A 383 14.00 8.20 2.04
CA PHE A 383 12.81 8.69 1.34
C PHE A 383 11.56 7.86 1.68
N GLY A 384 11.67 6.90 2.61
CA GLY A 384 10.56 6.02 2.99
C GLY A 384 10.27 4.90 1.99
N ARG A 385 11.19 4.60 1.05
CA ARG A 385 11.03 3.51 0.09
C ARG A 385 11.58 2.22 0.69
N VAL A 386 10.88 1.10 0.47
CA VAL A 386 11.32 -0.21 0.94
C VAL A 386 12.53 -0.69 0.14
N LEU A 387 13.67 -0.85 0.81
CA LEU A 387 14.91 -1.40 0.23
C LEU A 387 14.87 -2.93 0.17
N GLN A 388 14.44 -3.55 1.27
CA GLN A 388 14.33 -5.00 1.39
C GLN A 388 13.31 -5.38 2.45
N THR A 389 12.64 -6.52 2.25
CA THR A 389 11.78 -7.14 3.26
C THR A 389 12.31 -8.52 3.58
N ARG A 390 12.31 -8.89 4.86
CA ARG A 390 12.90 -10.14 5.35
C ARG A 390 11.86 -10.89 6.15
N HIS A 391 11.73 -12.19 5.91
CA HIS A 391 10.83 -13.05 6.67
C HIS A 391 11.62 -14.13 7.36
N GLU A 392 11.37 -14.36 8.64
CA GLU A 392 11.89 -15.55 9.30
C GLU A 392 11.21 -16.79 8.69
N VAL A 393 12.00 -17.81 8.39
CA VAL A 393 11.56 -19.06 7.78
C VAL A 393 12.23 -20.23 8.48
N GLU A 394 11.72 -21.42 8.20
CA GLU A 394 12.28 -22.67 8.72
C GLU A 394 13.80 -22.77 8.51
N PRO A 395 14.53 -23.48 9.40
CA PRO A 395 15.95 -23.74 9.26
C PRO A 395 16.36 -24.28 7.90
N GLY A 396 17.63 -24.09 7.53
CA GLY A 396 18.23 -24.71 6.37
C GLY A 396 19.34 -23.87 5.76
N MET A 397 19.72 -24.21 4.51
CA MET A 397 20.80 -23.51 3.80
C MET A 397 20.51 -22.01 3.61
N ALA A 398 21.50 -21.18 3.92
CA ALA A 398 21.46 -19.72 3.78
C ALA A 398 22.86 -19.14 3.53
N TRP A 399 22.91 -17.93 2.98
CA TRP A 399 24.15 -17.14 2.85
C TRP A 399 24.55 -16.54 4.19
N LEU A 400 25.85 -16.59 4.47
CA LEU A 400 26.44 -16.03 5.68
C LEU A 400 26.74 -14.53 5.52
N VAL A 401 26.31 -13.75 6.50
CA VAL A 401 26.52 -12.30 6.57
C VAL A 401 27.37 -11.96 7.78
N ASP A 402 28.36 -11.09 7.60
CA ASP A 402 29.25 -10.65 8.68
C ASP A 402 28.62 -9.57 9.58
N ASP A 403 29.35 -9.17 10.63
CA ASP A 403 28.89 -8.14 11.59
C ASP A 403 28.69 -6.75 10.96
N ASN A 404 29.23 -6.50 9.76
CA ASN A 404 29.08 -5.25 9.02
C ASN A 404 27.91 -5.29 8.03
N GLY A 405 27.19 -6.41 7.93
CA GLY A 405 26.11 -6.59 6.97
C GLY A 405 26.60 -6.92 5.55
N GLU A 406 27.86 -7.35 5.38
CA GLU A 406 28.42 -7.76 4.10
C GLU A 406 28.33 -9.28 3.93
N LEU A 407 28.14 -9.75 2.70
CA LEU A 407 28.15 -11.20 2.41
C LEU A 407 29.56 -11.77 2.62
N MET A 408 29.68 -12.83 3.41
CA MET A 408 30.92 -13.59 3.54
C MET A 408 31.18 -14.35 2.23
N LEU A 409 32.40 -14.27 1.70
CA LEU A 409 32.73 -14.84 0.39
C LEU A 409 33.72 -16.01 0.49
N ASN A 410 33.58 -16.96 -0.41
CA ASN A 410 34.56 -17.99 -0.72
C ASN A 410 35.74 -17.38 -1.53
N PRO A 411 36.90 -18.07 -1.62
CA PRO A 411 38.02 -17.61 -2.45
C PRO A 411 37.68 -17.42 -3.95
N ASP A 412 36.63 -18.08 -4.45
CA ASP A 412 36.13 -17.93 -5.82
C ASP A 412 35.16 -16.74 -5.99
N GLY A 413 34.85 -16.03 -4.91
CA GLY A 413 33.96 -14.86 -4.89
C GLY A 413 32.47 -15.20 -4.80
N THR A 414 32.08 -16.45 -4.61
CA THR A 414 30.68 -16.85 -4.32
C THR A 414 30.34 -16.62 -2.84
N PRO A 415 29.07 -16.34 -2.49
CA PRO A 415 28.65 -16.28 -1.10
C PRO A 415 28.91 -17.61 -0.37
N GLN A 416 29.40 -17.53 0.86
CA GLN A 416 29.48 -18.70 1.74
C GLN A 416 28.08 -19.13 2.13
N GLU A 417 27.82 -20.43 2.06
CA GLU A 417 26.54 -21.03 2.44
C GLU A 417 26.74 -21.99 3.60
N ALA A 418 25.81 -21.97 4.56
CA ALA A 418 25.74 -22.96 5.62
C ALA A 418 24.30 -23.31 5.97
N ASP A 419 24.10 -24.49 6.53
CA ASP A 419 22.83 -24.84 7.16
C ASP A 419 22.71 -24.10 8.49
N VAL A 420 21.71 -23.24 8.61
CA VAL A 420 21.53 -22.37 9.78
C VAL A 420 20.21 -22.65 10.50
N PRO A 421 20.23 -22.67 11.84
CA PRO A 421 19.03 -22.94 12.64
C PRO A 421 18.02 -21.78 12.58
N ARG A 422 18.49 -20.58 12.25
CA ARG A 422 17.67 -19.38 12.13
C ARG A 422 17.90 -18.78 10.76
N ARG A 423 16.87 -18.81 9.91
CA ARG A 423 17.00 -18.46 8.49
C ARG A 423 16.01 -17.38 8.11
N TRP A 424 16.47 -16.49 7.24
CA TRP A 424 15.71 -15.34 6.77
C TRP A 424 15.59 -15.37 5.27
N ARG A 425 14.36 -15.31 4.75
CA ARG A 425 14.11 -15.08 3.34
C ARG A 425 14.11 -13.58 3.07
N ILE A 426 15.07 -13.12 2.27
CA ILE A 426 15.12 -11.76 1.78
C ILE A 426 14.30 -11.69 0.49
N SER A 427 13.18 -10.96 0.52
CA SER A 427 12.27 -10.81 -0.61
C SER A 427 12.65 -9.59 -1.45
N GLU A 428 12.98 -9.84 -2.71
CA GLU A 428 13.16 -8.86 -3.80
C GLU A 428 13.83 -7.55 -3.37
N PRO A 429 15.11 -7.57 -2.96
CA PRO A 429 15.84 -6.34 -2.69
C PRO A 429 15.81 -5.41 -3.89
N VAL A 430 15.72 -4.10 -3.64
CA VAL A 430 15.65 -3.08 -4.69
C VAL A 430 16.67 -2.00 -4.46
N GLU A 431 17.46 -1.73 -5.49
CA GLU A 431 18.29 -0.53 -5.55
C GLU A 431 17.52 0.57 -6.30
N TYR A 432 17.43 1.75 -5.71
CA TYR A 432 16.81 2.92 -6.32
C TYR A 432 17.83 3.95 -6.78
N ASN A 433 17.52 4.66 -7.86
CA ASN A 433 18.22 5.92 -8.15
C ASN A 433 17.66 7.08 -7.32
N ASN A 434 18.30 8.25 -7.45
CA ASN A 434 17.90 9.49 -6.78
C ASN A 434 16.52 10.02 -7.19
N LYS A 435 15.89 9.47 -8.24
CA LYS A 435 14.56 9.87 -8.73
C LYS A 435 13.41 8.99 -8.23
N GLY A 436 13.64 7.99 -7.39
CA GLY A 436 12.56 7.07 -7.01
C GLY A 436 12.50 5.78 -7.83
N GLN A 437 13.33 5.63 -8.86
CA GLN A 437 13.15 4.56 -9.84
C GLN A 437 14.01 3.35 -9.49
N LYS A 438 13.43 2.14 -9.65
CA LYS A 438 14.10 0.87 -9.36
C LYS A 438 15.13 0.58 -10.44
N VAL A 439 16.43 0.66 -10.12
CA VAL A 439 17.50 0.43 -11.11
C VAL A 439 18.07 -0.98 -11.06
N ARG A 440 18.01 -1.65 -9.91
CA ARG A 440 18.30 -3.08 -9.79
C ARG A 440 17.23 -3.77 -8.95
N ILE A 441 16.75 -4.89 -9.44
CA ILE A 441 15.75 -5.73 -8.77
C ILE A 441 16.38 -7.09 -8.57
N TYR A 442 16.76 -7.38 -7.33
CA TYR A 442 17.48 -8.60 -6.97
C TYR A 442 16.54 -9.79 -6.82
N ARG A 443 17.06 -10.98 -7.11
CA ARG A 443 16.32 -12.23 -6.84
C ARG A 443 16.28 -12.50 -5.33
N PRO A 444 15.18 -13.09 -4.82
CA PRO A 444 15.12 -13.52 -3.43
C PRO A 444 16.21 -14.54 -3.10
N TYR A 445 16.72 -14.47 -1.88
CA TYR A 445 17.73 -15.39 -1.35
C TYR A 445 17.53 -15.60 0.16
N PHE A 446 18.25 -16.56 0.73
CA PHE A 446 18.24 -16.83 2.17
C PHE A 446 19.49 -16.28 2.84
N SER A 447 19.34 -15.73 4.05
CA SER A 447 20.42 -15.23 4.91
C SER A 447 20.30 -15.80 6.32
N ASP A 448 21.42 -15.92 7.03
CA ASP A 448 21.49 -16.29 8.44
C ASP A 448 21.18 -15.12 9.40
N GLN A 449 21.21 -13.88 8.92
CA GLN A 449 21.04 -12.69 9.75
C GLN A 449 19.69 -11.97 9.54
N PRO A 450 19.09 -11.41 10.61
CA PRO A 450 17.96 -10.50 10.51
C PRO A 450 18.34 -9.11 9.97
N ARG A 451 19.64 -8.80 9.85
CA ARG A 451 20.19 -7.45 9.60
C ARG A 451 20.18 -7.06 8.13
N TYR A 452 20.44 -5.77 7.86
CA TYR A 452 20.48 -5.28 6.50
C TYR A 452 21.67 -5.86 5.73
N VAL A 453 21.43 -6.40 4.53
CA VAL A 453 22.52 -6.90 3.69
C VAL A 453 22.92 -5.80 2.72
N ASN A 454 24.19 -5.41 2.74
CA ASN A 454 24.68 -4.23 2.04
C ASN A 454 24.62 -4.40 0.50
N ASP A 455 24.10 -3.37 -0.17
CA ASP A 455 24.01 -3.26 -1.63
C ASP A 455 25.36 -3.51 -2.32
N ARG A 456 26.47 -3.12 -1.70
CA ARG A 456 27.81 -3.31 -2.26
C ARG A 456 28.10 -4.77 -2.53
N SER A 457 27.86 -5.64 -1.54
CA SER A 457 28.02 -7.09 -1.68
C SER A 457 27.06 -7.66 -2.72
N MET A 458 25.85 -7.08 -2.80
CA MET A 458 24.80 -7.53 -3.73
C MET A 458 25.10 -7.17 -5.19
N ARG A 459 25.55 -5.94 -5.50
CA ARG A 459 25.80 -5.47 -6.87
C ARG A 459 26.76 -6.35 -7.66
N GLU A 460 27.78 -6.88 -7.00
CA GLU A 460 28.80 -7.69 -7.67
C GLU A 460 28.37 -9.15 -7.86
N ARG A 461 27.56 -9.69 -6.93
CA ARG A 461 27.41 -11.15 -6.79
C ARG A 461 25.98 -11.65 -6.85
N ALA A 462 25.00 -10.85 -6.46
CA ALA A 462 23.62 -11.27 -6.45
C ALA A 462 22.98 -11.13 -7.83
N CYS A 463 22.20 -12.15 -8.21
CA CYS A 463 21.42 -12.14 -9.44
C CYS A 463 20.38 -11.01 -9.38
N HIS A 464 20.40 -10.12 -10.37
CA HIS A 464 19.46 -9.01 -10.47
C HIS A 464 19.09 -8.68 -11.91
N ASP A 465 17.90 -8.14 -12.09
CA ASP A 465 17.52 -7.46 -13.31
C ASP A 465 17.91 -5.99 -13.18
N GLN A 466 18.48 -5.39 -14.23
CA GLN A 466 18.82 -3.97 -14.29
C GLN A 466 17.82 -3.24 -15.16
N GLN A 467 17.23 -2.17 -14.64
CA GLN A 467 16.19 -1.41 -15.32
C GLN A 467 16.68 0.00 -15.67
N PHE A 468 16.48 0.37 -16.93
CA PHE A 468 16.77 1.69 -17.47
C PHE A 468 15.50 2.46 -17.75
N TYR A 469 15.64 3.79 -17.72
CA TYR A 469 14.55 4.73 -17.87
C TYR A 469 14.96 5.87 -18.81
N ASP A 470 13.99 6.42 -19.53
CA ASP A 470 14.18 7.68 -20.25
C ASP A 470 14.13 8.91 -19.32
N ALA A 471 14.30 10.10 -19.90
CA ALA A 471 14.27 11.35 -19.15
C ALA A 471 12.90 11.64 -18.49
N ALA A 472 11.80 11.14 -19.07
CA ALA A 472 10.44 11.27 -18.54
C ALA A 472 10.13 10.24 -17.44
N GLY A 473 11.03 9.27 -17.25
CA GLY A 473 10.96 8.27 -16.21
C GLY A 473 10.21 6.99 -16.60
N ARG A 474 9.99 6.77 -17.89
CA ARG A 474 9.37 5.54 -18.41
C ARG A 474 10.41 4.44 -18.57
N PRO A 475 10.09 3.16 -18.26
CA PRO A 475 11.02 2.05 -18.42
C PRO A 475 11.31 1.79 -19.90
N THR A 476 12.59 1.75 -20.30
CA THR A 476 13.00 1.60 -21.70
C THR A 476 13.72 0.29 -21.99
N GLU A 477 14.55 -0.18 -21.07
CA GLU A 477 15.32 -1.42 -21.23
C GLU A 477 15.42 -2.16 -19.90
N THR A 478 15.23 -3.47 -19.92
CA THR A 478 15.53 -4.36 -18.81
C THR A 478 16.60 -5.35 -19.25
N ILE A 479 17.75 -5.34 -18.56
CA ILE A 479 18.77 -6.39 -18.69
C ILE A 479 18.47 -7.43 -17.62
N LEU A 480 18.14 -8.66 -18.01
CA LEU A 480 17.78 -9.72 -17.08
C LEU A 480 19.02 -10.37 -16.45
N ALA A 481 18.84 -10.88 -15.22
CA ALA A 481 19.85 -11.70 -14.54
C ALA A 481 20.23 -12.95 -15.34
N ARG A 482 19.28 -13.50 -16.09
CA ARG A 482 19.48 -14.71 -16.88
C ARG A 482 20.33 -14.41 -18.10
N GLN A 483 21.37 -15.20 -18.29
CA GLN A 483 22.23 -15.13 -19.46
C GLN A 483 22.11 -16.41 -20.29
N MET A 484 22.28 -16.27 -21.61
CA MET A 484 22.28 -17.36 -22.58
C MET A 484 23.38 -17.16 -23.62
N LEU A 485 23.88 -18.25 -24.20
CA LEU A 485 24.84 -18.18 -25.31
C LEU A 485 24.15 -17.55 -26.52
N GLN A 486 24.74 -16.48 -27.02
CA GLN A 486 24.19 -15.69 -28.12
C GLN A 486 25.28 -15.34 -29.15
N GLY A 487 24.87 -15.17 -30.40
CA GLY A 487 25.71 -14.73 -31.52
C GLY A 487 26.52 -15.83 -32.22
N THR A 488 27.10 -15.48 -33.37
CA THR A 488 27.87 -16.38 -34.26
C THR A 488 29.10 -16.97 -33.60
N ALA A 489 29.79 -16.19 -32.76
CA ALA A 489 30.74 -16.68 -31.79
C ALA A 489 30.00 -16.74 -30.44
N PRO A 490 29.56 -17.92 -29.97
CA PRO A 490 28.67 -18.01 -28.82
C PRO A 490 29.30 -17.39 -27.58
N GLN A 491 28.70 -16.31 -27.09
CA GLN A 491 29.10 -15.64 -25.86
C GLN A 491 27.92 -15.61 -24.90
N LEU A 492 28.20 -15.79 -23.61
CA LEU A 492 27.17 -15.70 -22.58
C LEU A 492 26.77 -14.22 -22.43
N LYS A 493 25.58 -13.87 -22.93
CA LYS A 493 25.02 -12.52 -22.87
C LYS A 493 23.71 -12.53 -22.08
N PRO A 494 23.37 -11.46 -21.34
CA PRO A 494 22.07 -11.36 -20.69
C PRO A 494 20.94 -11.35 -21.71
N LEU A 495 19.79 -11.90 -21.31
CA LEU A 495 18.54 -11.64 -22.02
C LEU A 495 18.11 -10.20 -21.74
N ARG A 496 17.42 -9.59 -22.71
CA ARG A 496 17.04 -8.18 -22.66
C ARG A 496 15.55 -8.04 -23.01
N ARG A 497 14.91 -7.02 -22.48
CA ARG A 497 13.61 -6.52 -22.94
C ARG A 497 13.76 -5.05 -23.26
N GLU A 498 13.11 -4.57 -24.31
CA GLU A 498 13.15 -3.16 -24.69
C GLU A 498 11.75 -2.63 -24.96
N THR A 499 11.53 -1.33 -24.71
CA THR A 499 10.31 -0.63 -25.10
C THR A 499 10.67 0.73 -25.66
N TRP A 500 10.23 0.97 -26.89
CA TRP A 500 10.43 2.22 -27.60
C TRP A 500 9.12 3.00 -27.63
N TYR A 501 9.13 4.21 -27.09
CA TYR A 501 7.96 5.09 -27.05
C TYR A 501 8.01 6.09 -28.19
N TRP A 502 7.06 6.00 -29.10
CA TRP A 502 6.91 6.90 -30.24
C TRP A 502 5.65 7.76 -30.03
N VAL A 503 5.46 8.79 -30.87
CA VAL A 503 4.31 9.71 -30.74
C VAL A 503 2.98 8.99 -30.92
N TRP A 504 2.93 8.00 -31.83
CA TRP A 504 1.68 7.34 -32.25
C TRP A 504 1.57 5.88 -31.84
N CYS A 505 2.64 5.30 -31.29
CA CYS A 505 2.67 3.90 -30.87
C CYS A 505 3.77 3.65 -29.84
N SER A 506 3.73 2.47 -29.20
CA SER A 506 4.86 1.95 -28.44
C SER A 506 5.20 0.57 -28.99
N VAL A 507 6.49 0.30 -29.16
CA VAL A 507 6.99 -0.98 -29.66
C VAL A 507 7.71 -1.66 -28.50
N ALA A 508 7.24 -2.84 -28.10
CA ALA A 508 7.84 -3.63 -27.03
C ALA A 508 8.48 -4.88 -27.63
N PHE A 509 9.71 -5.15 -27.21
CA PHE A 509 10.48 -6.33 -27.58
C PHE A 509 10.66 -7.20 -26.34
N ASP A 510 10.24 -8.45 -26.43
CA ASP A 510 10.48 -9.45 -25.39
C ASP A 510 11.88 -10.08 -25.51
N GLU A 511 12.20 -11.03 -24.62
CA GLU A 511 13.49 -11.70 -24.64
C GLU A 511 13.77 -12.47 -25.94
N ASN A 512 12.73 -13.01 -26.59
CA ASN A 512 12.87 -13.79 -27.82
C ASN A 512 13.10 -12.87 -29.02
N ASP A 513 12.45 -11.72 -29.05
CA ASP A 513 12.61 -10.72 -30.11
C ASP A 513 14.06 -10.20 -30.18
N LEU A 514 14.71 -10.08 -29.02
CA LEU A 514 16.10 -9.60 -28.89
C LEU A 514 17.15 -10.71 -28.81
N PHE A 515 16.74 -11.99 -28.89
CA PHE A 515 17.65 -13.12 -28.76
C PHE A 515 18.38 -13.43 -30.07
N GLU A 516 19.71 -13.50 -30.03
CA GLU A 516 20.55 -13.89 -31.17
C GLU A 516 20.99 -15.37 -31.05
N PRO A 517 20.31 -16.35 -31.68
CA PRO A 517 20.67 -17.76 -31.52
C PRO A 517 22.08 -18.07 -32.09
N PRO A 518 22.88 -18.91 -31.41
CA PRO A 518 24.17 -19.34 -31.94
C PRO A 518 23.99 -20.26 -33.15
N LEU A 519 24.96 -20.25 -34.08
CA LEU A 519 24.94 -21.15 -35.24
C LEU A 519 24.95 -22.61 -34.77
N GLN A 520 23.90 -23.36 -35.10
CA GLN A 520 23.88 -24.81 -34.90
C GLN A 520 24.93 -25.45 -35.81
N LYS A 521 25.92 -26.14 -35.23
CA LYS A 521 26.75 -27.09 -36.01
C LYS A 521 25.81 -28.16 -36.55
N ARG A 522 25.55 -28.13 -37.86
CA ARG A 522 24.87 -29.24 -38.55
C ARG A 522 25.70 -30.50 -38.27
N SER A 523 25.12 -31.46 -37.54
CA SER A 523 25.67 -32.81 -37.51
C SER A 523 25.62 -33.32 -38.96
N PRO A 524 26.69 -33.92 -39.50
CA PRO A 524 26.65 -34.45 -40.85
C PRO A 524 25.54 -35.50 -40.90
N SER A 525 24.53 -35.25 -41.74
CA SER A 525 23.48 -36.21 -42.04
C SER A 525 24.15 -37.51 -42.49
N CYS A 526 23.87 -38.62 -41.81
CA CYS A 526 24.12 -39.95 -42.34
C CYS A 526 23.41 -40.05 -43.69
N SER A 527 24.19 -39.98 -44.77
CA SER A 527 23.78 -40.38 -46.10
C SER A 527 23.55 -41.89 -46.09
N HIS A 528 22.31 -42.31 -46.31
CA HIS A 528 21.97 -43.67 -46.70
C HIS A 528 21.80 -43.76 -48.21
#